data_AF-A0A3M1PAA4-F1
#
_entry.id   AF-A0A3M1PAA4-F1
#
_cell.length_a   1.000
_cell.length_b   1.000
_cell.length_c   1.000
_cell.angle_alpha   90.00
_cell.angle_beta   90.00
_cell.angle_gamma   90.00
#
_symmetry.space_group_name_H-M   'P 1'
#
loop_
_entity.id
_entity.type
_entity.pdbx_description
1 polymer ?
#
loop_
_entity_poly.entity_id
_entity_poly.type
_entity_poly.pdbx_seq_one_letter_code
_entity_poly.pdbx_strand_id
1 'polypeptide(L)'
;MPQSLTLFCKEHNLPKATVYRDCKQLGIETAHGLSDEAIARLKLEYGIQDQPAEQPSTAAVTVEVGNHAHRLVHVGAQSVNLEQFRTDRDRLSLAQPTQFVAEALTFLDQLEEGMDEAEAQQEQELQQLRTVKKQVGKRVDRFRHRANEYRIKTDLLAQIQSAELAEVEDLAAELNGLGKPASGDSQP
;
A
#
# COMPACT_ATOMS: atom_id res chain seq x y z
N MET A 1 -21.64 22.37 -12.04
CA MET A 1 -22.82 22.61 -11.19
C MET A 1 -22.42 22.22 -9.77
N PRO A 2 -22.69 23.03 -8.73
CA PRO A 2 -22.28 22.69 -7.37
C PRO A 2 -22.94 21.39 -6.93
N GLN A 3 -22.14 20.41 -6.48
CA GLN A 3 -22.65 19.12 -6.02
C GLN A 3 -23.26 19.30 -4.63
N SER A 4 -24.47 18.81 -4.42
CA SER A 4 -25.06 18.86 -3.07
C SER A 4 -24.35 17.85 -2.16
N LEU A 5 -24.11 18.24 -0.90
CA LEU A 5 -23.51 17.36 0.12
C LEU A 5 -24.26 16.02 0.25
N THR A 6 -25.58 16.04 0.09
CA THR A 6 -26.41 14.82 0.16
C THR A 6 -26.16 13.88 -1.02
N LEU A 7 -25.87 14.42 -2.22
CA LEU A 7 -25.52 13.61 -3.40
C LEU A 7 -24.15 12.97 -3.21
N PHE A 8 -23.16 13.75 -2.76
CA PHE A 8 -21.80 13.26 -2.44
C PHE A 8 -21.81 12.13 -1.39
N CYS A 9 -22.59 12.28 -0.31
CA CYS A 9 -22.71 11.23 0.72
C CYS A 9 -23.34 9.94 0.18
N LYS A 10 -24.30 10.06 -0.76
CA LYS A 10 -24.95 8.90 -1.38
C LYS A 10 -24.02 8.18 -2.35
N GLU A 11 -23.30 8.92 -3.18
CA GLU A 11 -22.36 8.36 -4.17
C GLU A 11 -21.23 7.58 -3.52
N HIS A 12 -20.72 8.07 -2.39
CA HIS A 12 -19.59 7.45 -1.70
C HIS A 12 -19.98 6.63 -0.47
N ASN A 13 -21.29 6.38 -0.28
CA ASN A 13 -21.84 5.61 0.84
C ASN A 13 -21.34 6.06 2.24
N LEU A 14 -21.24 7.38 2.44
CA LEU A 14 -20.74 7.98 3.68
C LEU A 14 -21.88 8.48 4.58
N PRO A 15 -21.77 8.35 5.91
CA PRO A 15 -22.75 8.92 6.84
C PRO A 15 -22.76 10.45 6.79
N LYS A 16 -23.90 11.04 6.42
CA LYS A 16 -24.06 12.50 6.26
C LYS A 16 -23.64 13.32 7.49
N ALA A 17 -23.88 12.81 8.70
CA ALA A 17 -23.51 13.48 9.94
C ALA A 17 -21.98 13.59 10.12
N THR A 18 -21.24 12.57 9.69
CA THR A 18 -19.77 12.54 9.73
C THR A 18 -19.19 13.53 8.73
N VAL A 19 -19.65 13.47 7.47
CA VAL A 19 -19.17 14.38 6.41
C VAL A 19 -19.49 15.84 6.74
N TYR A 20 -20.66 16.14 7.31
CA TYR A 20 -21.02 17.50 7.72
C TYR A 20 -20.12 18.04 8.83
N ARG A 21 -19.78 17.21 9.83
CA ARG A 21 -18.85 17.58 10.91
C ARG A 21 -17.46 17.87 10.35
N ASP A 22 -17.00 17.05 9.42
CA ASP A 22 -15.66 17.15 8.85
C ASP A 22 -15.57 18.37 7.91
N CYS A 23 -16.62 18.68 7.14
CA CYS A 23 -16.73 19.95 6.40
C CYS A 23 -16.58 21.17 7.33
N LYS A 24 -17.23 21.14 8.51
CA LYS A 24 -17.14 22.22 9.50
C LYS A 24 -15.73 22.36 10.09
N GLN A 25 -15.02 21.23 10.29
CA GLN A 25 -13.64 21.23 10.77
C GLN A 25 -12.66 21.76 9.71
N LEU A 26 -12.91 21.46 8.43
CA LEU A 26 -12.10 21.90 7.30
C LEU A 26 -12.45 23.31 6.81
N GLY A 27 -13.43 23.98 7.43
CA GLY A 27 -13.86 25.33 7.05
C GLY A 27 -14.58 25.40 5.70
N ILE A 28 -15.16 24.30 5.24
CA ILE A 28 -15.85 24.20 3.95
C ILE A 28 -17.28 24.75 4.10
N GLU A 29 -17.63 25.76 3.31
CA GLU A 29 -18.97 26.35 3.29
C GLU A 29 -19.94 25.45 2.50
N THR A 30 -20.97 24.92 3.17
CA THR A 30 -21.95 24.01 2.54
C THR A 30 -23.28 24.68 2.20
N ALA A 31 -23.40 26.00 2.40
CA ALA A 31 -24.67 26.74 2.25
C ALA A 31 -25.16 26.83 0.80
N HIS A 32 -24.24 26.86 -0.16
CA HIS A 32 -24.53 26.97 -1.60
C HIS A 32 -24.16 25.70 -2.39
N GLY A 33 -23.97 24.58 -1.68
CA GLY A 33 -23.43 23.34 -2.25
C GLY A 33 -21.91 23.22 -2.07
N LEU A 34 -21.35 22.07 -2.41
CA LEU A 34 -19.91 21.84 -2.36
C LEU A 34 -19.26 22.40 -3.64
N SER A 35 -18.21 23.20 -3.46
CA SER A 35 -17.33 23.60 -4.56
C SER A 35 -16.46 22.42 -5.01
N ASP A 36 -15.97 22.48 -6.25
CA ASP A 36 -15.11 21.43 -6.81
C ASP A 36 -13.83 21.22 -5.98
N GLU A 37 -13.29 22.29 -5.39
CA GLU A 37 -12.15 22.23 -4.47
C GLU A 37 -12.52 21.53 -3.14
N ALA A 38 -13.71 21.79 -2.61
CA ALA A 38 -14.20 21.13 -1.40
C ALA A 38 -14.42 19.62 -1.62
N ILE A 39 -14.93 19.25 -2.79
CA ILE A 39 -15.13 17.85 -3.20
C ILE A 39 -13.76 17.15 -3.28
N ALA A 40 -12.76 17.78 -3.92
CA ALA A 40 -11.42 17.21 -4.01
C ALA A 40 -10.78 16.99 -2.64
N ARG A 41 -10.94 17.94 -1.70
CA ARG A 41 -10.44 17.79 -0.32
C ARG A 41 -11.14 16.67 0.45
N LEU A 42 -12.47 16.57 0.33
CA LEU A 42 -13.22 15.47 0.96
C LEU A 42 -12.84 14.12 0.35
N LYS A 43 -12.66 14.04 -0.96
CA LYS A 43 -12.20 12.83 -1.64
C LYS A 43 -10.82 12.39 -1.14
N LEU A 44 -9.91 13.34 -0.94
CA LEU A 44 -8.59 13.06 -0.37
C LEU A 44 -8.68 12.58 1.08
N GLU A 45 -9.50 13.22 1.92
CA GLU A 45 -9.68 12.87 3.34
C GLU A 45 -10.26 11.45 3.52
N TYR A 46 -11.25 11.09 2.70
CA TYR A 46 -11.89 9.78 2.74
C TYR A 46 -11.22 8.73 1.84
N GLY A 47 -10.09 9.06 1.21
CA GLY A 47 -9.35 8.16 0.32
C GLY A 47 -10.14 7.71 -0.91
N ILE A 48 -11.12 8.50 -1.34
CA ILE A 48 -11.95 8.24 -2.52
C ILE A 48 -11.17 8.67 -3.75
N GLN A 49 -10.70 7.69 -4.52
CA GLN A 49 -10.17 7.97 -5.86
C GLN A 49 -11.33 8.12 -6.83
N ASP A 50 -11.41 9.27 -7.50
CA ASP A 50 -12.30 9.42 -8.65
C ASP A 50 -11.85 8.46 -9.75
N GLN A 51 -12.71 7.50 -10.09
CA GLN A 51 -12.61 6.85 -11.39
C GLN A 51 -12.83 7.92 -12.47
N PRO A 52 -11.91 8.07 -13.44
CA PRO A 52 -12.06 9.07 -14.49
C PRO A 52 -13.33 8.77 -15.30
N ALA A 53 -14.12 9.81 -15.55
CA ALA A 53 -15.38 9.72 -16.26
C ALA A 53 -15.20 9.16 -17.68
N GLU A 54 -16.03 8.17 -18.04
CA GLU A 54 -16.12 7.55 -19.35
C GLU A 54 -16.40 8.60 -20.45
N GLN A 55 -15.46 8.74 -21.38
CA GLN A 55 -15.72 9.29 -22.71
C GLN A 55 -16.46 8.22 -23.56
N PRO A 56 -17.32 8.62 -24.52
CA PRO A 56 -18.10 7.67 -25.30
C PRO A 56 -17.17 6.74 -26.09
N SER A 57 -17.36 5.44 -25.86
CA SER A 57 -16.49 4.36 -26.32
C SER A 57 -16.41 4.27 -27.84
N THR A 58 -15.23 4.51 -28.40
CA THR A 58 -14.70 3.61 -29.43
C THR A 58 -14.40 2.29 -28.73
N ALA A 59 -15.02 1.20 -29.19
CA ALA A 59 -14.84 -0.13 -28.62
C ALA A 59 -13.34 -0.50 -28.57
N ALA A 60 -12.72 -0.32 -27.40
CA ALA A 60 -11.40 -0.82 -27.11
C ALA A 60 -11.56 -2.25 -26.60
N VAL A 61 -10.92 -3.16 -27.29
CA VAL A 61 -10.84 -4.57 -26.91
C VAL A 61 -9.90 -4.67 -25.72
N THR A 62 -10.43 -4.87 -24.52
CA THR A 62 -9.61 -5.13 -23.33
C THR A 62 -9.31 -6.62 -23.26
N VAL A 63 -8.02 -6.97 -23.26
CA VAL A 63 -7.52 -8.34 -23.24
C VAL A 63 -7.10 -8.65 -21.81
N GLU A 64 -7.92 -9.41 -21.08
CA GLU A 64 -7.59 -9.85 -19.73
C GLU A 64 -6.65 -11.06 -19.78
N VAL A 65 -5.37 -10.86 -19.45
CA VAL A 65 -4.41 -11.94 -19.26
C VAL A 65 -4.71 -12.67 -17.95
N GLY A 66 -5.02 -13.96 -18.06
CA GLY A 66 -5.51 -14.82 -17.00
C GLY A 66 -4.65 -14.87 -15.72
N ASN A 67 -5.36 -14.78 -14.61
CA ASN A 67 -4.93 -14.84 -13.22
C ASN A 67 -4.30 -16.22 -12.86
N HIS A 68 -2.97 -16.33 -12.90
CA HIS A 68 -2.20 -17.46 -12.35
C HIS A 68 -1.26 -17.06 -11.20
N ALA A 69 -1.63 -16.04 -10.42
CA ALA A 69 -0.90 -15.68 -9.20
C ALA A 69 -1.86 -15.54 -8.02
N HIS A 70 -2.16 -16.69 -7.40
CA HIS A 70 -2.59 -16.84 -6.00
C HIS A 70 -3.44 -15.71 -5.38
N ARG A 71 -4.76 -15.66 -5.67
CA ARG A 71 -5.74 -15.24 -4.64
C ARG A 71 -7.16 -15.72 -4.92
N LEU A 72 -7.82 -16.14 -3.83
CA LEU A 72 -9.14 -16.75 -3.80
C LEU A 72 -10.24 -15.78 -4.26
N VAL A 73 -11.04 -16.33 -5.18
CA VAL A 73 -12.33 -15.93 -5.72
C VAL A 73 -13.31 -15.30 -4.73
N HIS A 74 -14.02 -14.25 -5.18
CA HIS A 74 -15.47 -14.13 -4.98
C HIS A 74 -16.15 -13.97 -6.35
N VAL A 75 -16.74 -15.05 -6.87
CA VAL A 75 -17.54 -15.03 -8.11
C VAL A 75 -18.91 -14.47 -7.75
N GLY A 76 -19.18 -13.23 -8.14
CA GLY A 76 -20.54 -12.78 -8.38
C GLY A 76 -21.00 -13.37 -9.71
N ALA A 77 -22.02 -14.22 -9.67
CA ALA A 77 -22.55 -14.94 -10.82
C ALA A 77 -22.94 -13.99 -11.96
N GLN A 78 -22.39 -14.20 -13.16
CA GLN A 78 -23.02 -13.74 -14.39
C GLN A 78 -23.28 -14.97 -15.27
N SER A 79 -24.57 -15.30 -15.39
CA SER A 79 -25.08 -16.34 -16.28
C SER A 79 -24.88 -15.93 -17.73
N VAL A 80 -24.09 -16.69 -18.48
CA VAL A 80 -24.07 -16.59 -19.95
C VAL A 80 -25.28 -17.35 -20.48
N ASN A 81 -26.24 -16.65 -21.09
CA ASN A 81 -27.40 -17.28 -21.72
C ASN A 81 -26.97 -17.91 -23.05
N LEU A 82 -27.01 -19.25 -23.12
CA LEU A 82 -26.65 -20.05 -24.31
C LEU A 82 -27.75 -20.05 -25.39
N GLU A 83 -28.87 -19.34 -25.20
CA GLU A 83 -29.89 -19.17 -26.24
C GLU A 83 -29.41 -18.33 -27.43
N GLN A 84 -28.44 -17.45 -27.23
CA GLN A 84 -27.84 -16.65 -28.32
C GLN A 84 -27.08 -17.48 -29.37
N PHE A 85 -26.83 -18.77 -29.09
CA PHE A 85 -26.18 -19.70 -30.01
C PHE A 85 -27.14 -20.72 -30.64
N ARG A 86 -28.44 -20.65 -30.33
CA ARG A 86 -29.44 -21.56 -30.91
C ARG A 86 -30.34 -20.82 -31.90
N THR A 87 -29.80 -20.70 -33.11
CA THR A 87 -30.52 -20.86 -34.39
C THR A 87 -31.87 -20.16 -34.55
N ASP A 88 -31.82 -18.98 -35.16
CA ASP A 88 -32.62 -18.66 -36.34
C ASP A 88 -31.62 -18.18 -37.40
N ARG A 89 -31.07 -19.05 -38.25
CA ARG A 89 -31.65 -19.42 -39.54
C ARG A 89 -32.20 -18.25 -40.36
N ASP A 90 -31.57 -17.08 -40.27
CA ASP A 90 -31.38 -16.25 -41.44
C ASP A 90 -29.94 -16.34 -41.90
N ARG A 91 -29.78 -16.56 -43.20
CA ARG A 91 -28.50 -16.49 -43.88
C ARG A 91 -27.80 -15.22 -43.41
N LEU A 92 -26.70 -15.35 -42.65
CA LEU A 92 -25.63 -14.38 -42.67
C LEU A 92 -25.21 -14.28 -44.13
N SER A 93 -25.88 -13.39 -44.86
CA SER A 93 -25.39 -12.89 -46.12
C SER A 93 -24.04 -12.32 -45.76
N LEU A 94 -22.96 -13.05 -46.08
CA LEU A 94 -21.65 -12.48 -46.26
C LEU A 94 -21.75 -11.53 -47.47
N ALA A 95 -22.47 -10.42 -47.30
CA ALA A 95 -22.61 -9.41 -48.34
C ALA A 95 -21.27 -8.72 -48.58
N GLN A 96 -20.35 -8.77 -47.61
CA GLN A 96 -19.04 -8.12 -47.63
C GLN A 96 -18.01 -8.95 -46.83
N PRO A 97 -17.56 -10.13 -47.31
CA PRO A 97 -16.53 -10.93 -46.65
C PRO A 97 -15.22 -10.16 -46.41
N THR A 98 -14.95 -9.15 -47.25
CA THR A 98 -13.80 -8.26 -47.11
C THR A 98 -13.91 -7.30 -45.93
N GLN A 99 -15.11 -6.85 -45.55
CA GLN A 99 -15.30 -5.97 -44.39
C GLN A 99 -15.05 -6.73 -43.09
N PHE A 100 -15.56 -7.96 -42.98
CA PHE A 100 -15.29 -8.82 -41.84
C PHE A 100 -13.79 -9.11 -41.66
N VAL A 101 -13.06 -9.37 -42.76
CA VAL A 101 -11.60 -9.57 -42.69
C VAL A 101 -10.86 -8.31 -42.25
N ALA A 102 -11.28 -7.12 -42.71
CA ALA A 102 -10.67 -5.85 -42.30
C ALA A 102 -10.91 -5.56 -40.81
N GLU A 103 -12.11 -5.83 -40.31
CA GLU A 103 -12.44 -5.70 -38.88
C GLU A 103 -11.65 -6.72 -38.04
N ALA A 104 -11.53 -7.96 -38.50
CA ALA A 104 -10.75 -8.99 -37.82
C ALA A 104 -9.24 -8.66 -37.76
N LEU A 105 -8.66 -8.11 -38.84
CA LEU A 105 -7.26 -7.67 -38.84
C LEU A 105 -7.05 -6.49 -37.87
N THR A 106 -7.95 -5.49 -37.91
CA THR A 106 -7.89 -4.35 -36.99
C THR A 106 -7.99 -4.80 -35.52
N PHE A 107 -8.84 -5.79 -35.24
CA PHE A 107 -8.95 -6.39 -33.91
C PHE A 107 -7.66 -7.09 -33.48
N LEU A 108 -7.01 -7.83 -34.39
CA LEU A 108 -5.74 -8.50 -34.11
C LEU A 108 -4.62 -7.49 -33.87
N ASP A 109 -4.54 -6.41 -34.66
CA ASP A 109 -3.55 -5.35 -34.47
C ASP A 109 -3.71 -4.68 -33.09
N GLN A 110 -4.95 -4.42 -32.66
CA GLN A 110 -5.24 -3.87 -31.32
C GLN A 110 -4.91 -4.85 -30.19
N LEU A 111 -5.14 -6.14 -30.41
CA LEU A 111 -4.77 -7.20 -29.46
C LEU A 111 -3.24 -7.27 -29.31
N GLU A 112 -2.50 -7.22 -30.41
CA GLU A 112 -1.03 -7.20 -30.40
C GLU A 112 -0.49 -5.96 -29.67
N GLU A 113 -1.02 -4.76 -29.97
CA GLU A 113 -0.64 -3.53 -29.28
C GLU A 113 -0.94 -3.59 -27.78
N GLY A 114 -2.12 -4.10 -27.39
CA GLY A 114 -2.47 -4.28 -25.97
C GLY A 114 -1.59 -5.30 -25.25
N MET A 115 -1.13 -6.35 -25.95
CA MET A 115 -0.19 -7.32 -25.39
C MET A 115 1.21 -6.72 -25.19
N ASP A 116 1.70 -5.93 -26.15
CA ASP A 116 2.98 -5.23 -26.05
C ASP A 116 2.98 -4.22 -24.89
N GLU A 117 1.88 -3.47 -24.71
CA GLU A 117 1.70 -2.56 -23.59
C GLU A 117 1.71 -3.31 -22.25
N ALA A 118 1.01 -4.43 -22.16
CA ALA A 118 0.98 -5.26 -20.95
C ALA A 118 2.36 -5.82 -20.61
N GLU A 119 3.11 -6.29 -21.61
CA GLU A 119 4.49 -6.77 -21.42
C GLU A 119 5.40 -5.63 -20.91
N ALA A 120 5.33 -4.45 -21.51
CA ALA A 120 6.09 -3.28 -21.08
C ALA A 120 5.77 -2.86 -19.63
N GLN A 121 4.49 -2.90 -19.24
CA GLN A 121 4.07 -2.63 -17.86
C GLN A 121 4.66 -3.66 -16.89
N GLN A 122 4.57 -4.95 -17.24
CA GLN A 122 5.10 -6.02 -16.41
C GLN A 122 6.63 -5.93 -16.26
N GLU A 123 7.36 -5.57 -17.33
CA GLU A 123 8.79 -5.32 -17.26
C GLU A 123 9.13 -4.14 -16.34
N GLN A 124 8.36 -3.04 -16.42
CA GLN A 124 8.54 -1.87 -15.57
C GLN A 124 8.33 -2.23 -14.10
N GLU A 125 7.27 -2.96 -13.77
CA GLU A 125 7.00 -3.43 -12.40
C GLU A 125 8.15 -4.31 -11.87
N LEU A 126 8.65 -5.24 -12.70
CA LEU A 126 9.79 -6.08 -12.33
C LEU A 126 11.05 -5.24 -12.05
N GLN A 127 11.32 -4.21 -12.84
CA GLN A 127 12.45 -3.30 -12.61
C GLN A 127 12.29 -2.50 -11.31
N GLN A 128 11.09 -2.01 -11.02
CA GLN A 128 10.78 -1.33 -9.76
C GLN A 128 10.97 -2.27 -8.57
N LEU A 129 10.45 -3.49 -8.64
CA LEU A 129 10.59 -4.50 -7.59
C LEU A 129 12.05 -4.86 -7.32
N ARG A 130 12.87 -5.01 -8.38
CA ARG A 130 14.32 -5.24 -8.26
C ARG A 130 15.01 -4.08 -7.53
N THR A 131 14.61 -2.84 -7.82
CA THR A 131 15.15 -1.65 -7.17
C THR A 131 14.77 -1.58 -5.69
N VAL A 132 13.49 -1.80 -5.37
CA VAL A 132 13.00 -1.87 -3.98
C VAL A 132 13.72 -2.97 -3.20
N LYS A 133 13.84 -4.18 -3.77
CA LYS A 133 14.58 -5.30 -3.16
C LYS A 133 16.01 -4.92 -2.81
N LYS A 134 16.73 -4.24 -3.71
CA LYS A 134 18.11 -3.77 -3.48
C LYS A 134 18.18 -2.73 -2.36
N GLN A 135 17.23 -1.81 -2.30
CA GLN A 135 17.17 -0.79 -1.24
C GLN A 135 16.86 -1.40 0.12
N VAL A 136 15.91 -2.34 0.18
CA VAL A 136 15.57 -3.08 1.40
C VAL A 136 16.77 -3.89 1.88
N GLY A 137 17.46 -4.61 0.99
CA GLY A 137 18.69 -5.34 1.34
C GLY A 137 19.73 -4.45 2.01
N LYS A 138 20.05 -3.29 1.39
CA LYS A 138 20.98 -2.31 1.99
C LYS A 138 20.53 -1.80 3.36
N ARG A 139 19.22 -1.62 3.59
CA ARG A 139 18.69 -1.19 4.89
C ARG A 139 18.82 -2.28 5.95
N VAL A 140 18.54 -3.53 5.59
CA VAL A 140 18.68 -4.70 6.48
C VAL A 140 20.14 -4.87 6.90
N ASP A 141 21.10 -4.76 5.97
CA ASP A 141 22.52 -4.88 6.29
C ASP A 141 22.99 -3.77 7.25
N ARG A 142 22.60 -2.51 6.99
CA ARG A 142 22.89 -1.40 7.92
C ARG A 142 22.29 -1.62 9.30
N PHE A 143 21.07 -2.13 9.37
CA PHE A 143 20.42 -2.43 10.64
C PHE A 143 21.19 -3.51 11.41
N ARG A 144 21.61 -4.59 10.75
CA ARG A 144 22.44 -5.64 11.36
C ARG A 144 23.75 -5.09 11.92
N HIS A 145 24.44 -4.23 11.17
CA HIS A 145 25.66 -3.58 11.66
C HIS A 145 25.41 -2.74 12.91
N ARG A 146 24.35 -1.90 12.92
CA ARG A 146 24.01 -1.10 14.10
C ARG A 146 23.58 -1.94 15.30
N ALA A 147 22.82 -3.01 15.07
CA ALA A 147 22.41 -3.92 16.15
C ALA A 147 23.63 -4.60 16.80
N ASN A 148 24.60 -5.04 15.99
CA ASN A 148 25.85 -5.61 16.49
C ASN A 148 26.69 -4.57 17.25
N GLU A 149 26.81 -3.35 16.72
CA GLU A 149 27.52 -2.26 17.38
C GLU A 149 26.88 -1.92 18.74
N TYR A 150 25.55 -1.83 18.79
CA TYR A 150 24.81 -1.59 20.02
C TYR A 150 25.06 -2.71 21.04
N ARG A 151 24.96 -3.98 20.63
CA ARG A 151 25.23 -5.12 21.50
C ARG A 151 26.63 -5.05 22.11
N ILE A 152 27.66 -4.82 21.29
CA ILE A 152 29.05 -4.69 21.75
C ILE A 152 29.20 -3.55 22.76
N LYS A 153 28.59 -2.38 22.49
CA LYS A 153 28.64 -1.24 23.41
C LYS A 153 27.98 -1.55 24.74
N THR A 154 26.82 -2.20 24.72
CA THR A 154 26.10 -2.59 25.93
C THR A 154 26.89 -3.60 26.75
N ASP A 155 27.48 -4.61 26.10
CA ASP A 155 28.34 -5.61 26.77
C ASP A 155 29.56 -4.94 27.41
N LEU A 156 30.21 -4.00 26.71
CA LEU A 156 31.36 -3.25 27.24
C LEU A 156 30.97 -2.37 28.42
N LEU A 157 29.84 -1.66 28.34
CA LEU A 157 29.35 -0.83 29.46
C LEU A 157 29.03 -1.69 30.69
N ALA A 158 28.45 -2.88 30.50
CA ALA A 158 28.20 -3.80 31.59
C ALA A 158 29.50 -4.30 32.24
N GLN A 159 30.55 -4.57 31.44
CA GLN A 159 31.87 -4.94 31.95
C GLN A 159 32.51 -3.82 32.76
N ILE A 160 32.50 -2.58 32.23
CA ILE A 160 33.01 -1.41 32.94
C ILE A 160 32.26 -1.21 34.25
N GLN A 161 30.93 -1.22 34.22
CA GLN A 161 30.12 -1.06 35.42
C GLN A 161 30.42 -2.13 36.47
N SER A 162 30.61 -3.39 36.05
CA SER A 162 30.98 -4.47 36.96
C SER A 162 32.36 -4.27 37.59
N ALA A 163 33.34 -3.77 36.82
CA ALA A 163 34.68 -3.50 37.32
C ALA A 163 34.70 -2.34 38.33
N GLU A 164 34.01 -1.24 38.00
CA GLU A 164 33.89 -0.07 38.86
C GLU A 164 33.17 -0.42 40.18
N LEU A 165 32.13 -1.26 40.14
CA LEU A 165 31.45 -1.73 41.35
C LEU A 165 32.37 -2.58 42.24
N ALA A 166 33.16 -3.47 41.64
CA ALA A 166 34.12 -4.28 42.39
C ALA A 166 35.19 -3.40 43.08
N GLU A 167 35.71 -2.38 42.38
CA GLU A 167 36.67 -1.45 42.96
C GLU A 167 36.06 -0.63 44.12
N VAL A 168 34.80 -0.21 43.99
CA VAL A 168 34.08 0.48 45.09
C VAL A 168 33.87 -0.46 46.29
N GLU A 169 33.57 -1.74 46.06
CA GLU A 169 33.43 -2.74 47.13
C GLU A 169 34.77 -2.98 47.85
N ASP A 170 35.87 -3.07 47.12
CA ASP A 170 37.22 -3.22 47.67
C ASP A 170 37.61 -2.01 48.53
N LEU A 171 37.39 -0.78 48.02
CA LEU A 171 37.65 0.45 48.78
C LEU A 171 36.77 0.56 50.03
N ALA A 172 35.51 0.14 49.96
CA ALA A 172 34.62 0.10 51.11
C ALA A 172 35.09 -0.93 52.17
N ALA A 173 35.59 -2.09 51.73
CA ALA A 173 36.17 -3.09 52.61
C ALA A 173 37.45 -2.58 53.31
N GLU A 174 38.32 -1.88 52.59
CA GLU A 174 39.54 -1.26 53.14
C GLU A 174 39.21 -0.21 54.20
N LEU A 175 38.27 0.71 53.90
CA LEU A 175 37.79 1.72 54.86
C LEU A 175 37.23 1.09 56.14
N ASN A 176 36.46 0.01 56.01
CA ASN A 176 35.90 -0.70 57.16
C ASN A 176 36.98 -1.43 57.97
N GLY A 177 38.06 -1.88 57.32
CA GLY A 177 39.25 -2.44 57.97
C GLY A 177 40.00 -1.41 58.81
N LEU A 178 40.16 -0.18 58.32
CA LEU A 178 40.80 0.93 59.04
C LEU A 178 39.99 1.40 60.26
N GLY A 179 38.66 1.24 60.22
CA GLY A 179 37.75 1.65 61.29
C GLY A 179 37.70 0.73 62.51
N LYS A 180 38.32 -0.47 62.48
CA LYS A 180 38.40 -1.36 63.65
C LYS A 180 39.65 -1.04 64.47
N PRO A 181 39.57 -0.32 65.60
CA PRO A 181 40.71 -0.14 66.48
C PRO A 181 41.15 -1.51 67.00
N ALA A 182 42.47 -1.74 67.04
CA ALA A 182 43.09 -2.92 67.63
C ALA A 182 42.67 -3.03 69.10
N SER A 183 41.54 -3.71 69.33
CA SER A 183 41.03 -4.02 70.66
C SER A 183 41.76 -5.26 71.13
N GLY A 184 42.96 -5.06 71.68
CA GLY A 184 43.80 -6.20 72.04
C GLY A 184 45.16 -5.84 72.62
N ASP A 185 45.23 -4.87 73.53
CA ASP A 185 46.28 -4.90 74.56
C ASP A 185 45.74 -4.29 75.85
N SER A 186 44.97 -5.09 76.57
CA SER A 186 44.62 -4.86 77.97
C SER A 186 44.89 -6.18 78.68
N GLN A 187 46.16 -6.41 79.02
CA GLN A 187 46.51 -7.40 80.03
C GLN A 187 46.55 -6.74 81.42
N PRO A 188 46.11 -7.49 82.46
CA PRO A 188 45.93 -7.00 83.82
C PRO A 188 47.23 -6.69 84.57
#